data_AF-D9R6P4-F1
#
_entry.id   AF-D9R6P4-F1
#
_cell.length_a   1.000
_cell.length_b   1.000
_cell.length_c   1.000
_cell.angle_alpha   90.00
_cell.angle_beta   90.00
_cell.angle_gamma   90.00
#
_symmetry.space_group_name_H-M   'P 1'
#
loop_
_entity.id
_entity.type
_entity.pdbx_description
1 polymer ?
#
loop_
_entity_poly.entity_id
_entity_poly.type
_entity_poly.pdbx_seq_one_letter_code
_entity_poly.pdbx_strand_id
1 'polypeptide(L)'
;MKKEILASKHCPYCKRHCSFSDPHCGKGRALAEKFKEEKRFKEEKKRKPEIKRKAELLTEESRTAEEPASEPVKAPEKNEWKGILSEIRLLRLCYNGMKQLSDRKAGKQFYILAVLAEKGSLIQKELKVHTGLHSGELEEALEKLEKKACISRKRTEDKTIYISLTSKGADSAKELARDWKKDNGSIFASLTEEDKNVLEGILNKIIK
;
A
#
# COMPACT_ATOMS: atom_id res chain seq x y z
N MET A 1 1.56 -43.09 -0.93
CA MET A 1 1.01 -42.73 -2.25
C MET A 1 1.21 -41.26 -2.66
N LYS A 2 0.65 -40.21 -2.02
CA LYS A 2 0.87 -38.80 -2.50
C LYS A 2 2.33 -38.31 -2.42
N LYS A 3 3.13 -38.77 -1.45
CA LYS A 3 4.53 -38.35 -1.26
C LYS A 3 5.51 -38.95 -2.28
N GLU A 4 5.20 -40.09 -2.91
CA GLU A 4 6.10 -40.76 -3.87
C GLU A 4 6.04 -40.12 -5.27
N ILE A 5 4.87 -39.60 -5.65
CA ILE A 5 4.69 -38.87 -6.91
C ILE A 5 5.48 -37.54 -6.93
N LEU A 6 5.73 -36.98 -5.74
CA LEU A 6 6.52 -35.76 -5.54
C LEU A 6 8.05 -35.99 -5.50
N ALA A 7 8.54 -37.19 -5.82
CA ALA A 7 9.97 -37.45 -5.98
C ALA A 7 10.40 -37.46 -7.47
N SER A 8 9.47 -37.67 -8.40
CA SER A 8 9.77 -37.67 -9.83
C SER A 8 9.98 -36.23 -10.33
N LYS A 9 10.98 -35.99 -11.19
CA LYS A 9 11.20 -34.69 -11.85
C LYS A 9 10.25 -34.45 -13.04
N HIS A 10 9.39 -35.43 -13.34
CA HIS A 10 8.55 -35.48 -14.53
C HIS A 10 7.09 -35.81 -14.18
N CYS A 11 6.17 -35.27 -14.97
CA CYS A 11 4.73 -35.44 -14.77
C CYS A 11 4.28 -36.88 -15.04
N PRO A 12 3.77 -37.64 -14.05
CA PRO A 12 3.35 -39.02 -14.26
C PRO A 12 2.00 -39.15 -14.99
N TYR A 13 1.24 -38.05 -15.09
CA TYR A 13 -0.13 -38.04 -15.60
C TYR A 13 -0.26 -37.66 -17.07
N CYS A 14 0.85 -37.44 -17.76
CA CYS A 14 0.85 -37.15 -19.19
C CYS A 14 1.67 -38.21 -19.93
N LYS A 15 1.20 -38.63 -21.11
CA LYS A 15 1.85 -39.68 -21.92
C LYS A 15 3.31 -39.37 -22.28
N ARG A 16 3.64 -38.07 -22.39
CA ARG A 16 4.99 -37.57 -22.72
C ARG A 16 5.87 -37.32 -21.49
N HIS A 17 5.35 -37.56 -20.29
CA HIS A 17 6.03 -37.32 -19.02
C HIS A 17 6.84 -36.02 -18.98
N CYS A 18 6.20 -34.89 -19.27
CA CYS A 18 6.89 -33.60 -19.37
C CYS A 18 7.59 -33.21 -18.06
N SER A 19 8.72 -32.52 -18.16
CA SER A 19 9.50 -32.04 -17.02
C SER A 19 8.72 -31.02 -16.19
N PHE A 20 8.95 -30.99 -14.87
CA PHE A 20 8.46 -29.92 -14.01
C PHE A 20 9.26 -28.60 -14.14
N SER A 21 10.42 -28.62 -14.79
CA SER A 21 11.14 -27.40 -15.18
C SER A 21 10.55 -26.73 -16.42
N ASP A 22 9.95 -27.51 -17.32
CA ASP A 22 9.30 -27.03 -18.54
C ASP A 22 8.02 -27.83 -18.87
N PRO A 23 6.90 -27.55 -18.15
CA PRO A 23 5.69 -28.35 -18.25
C PRO A 23 4.80 -27.95 -19.43
N HIS A 24 4.70 -28.82 -20.43
CA HIS A 24 3.82 -28.60 -21.58
C HIS A 24 2.36 -29.05 -21.39
N CYS A 25 1.99 -29.61 -20.24
CA CYS A 25 0.61 -30.02 -19.94
C CYS A 25 0.04 -29.33 -18.69
N GLY A 26 -1.29 -29.18 -18.62
CA GLY A 26 -1.95 -28.49 -17.50
C GLY A 26 -1.70 -29.16 -16.14
N LYS A 27 -1.74 -30.50 -16.09
CA LYS A 27 -1.44 -31.26 -14.86
C LYS A 27 0.02 -31.14 -14.43
N GLY A 28 0.95 -31.05 -15.39
CA GLY A 28 2.37 -30.83 -15.15
C GLY A 28 2.66 -29.45 -14.58
N ARG A 29 2.00 -28.40 -15.09
CA ARG A 29 2.08 -27.03 -14.56
C ARG A 29 1.62 -26.94 -13.11
N ALA A 30 0.48 -27.55 -12.79
CA ALA A 30 -0.06 -27.55 -11.42
C ALA A 30 0.85 -28.28 -10.41
N LEU A 31 1.52 -29.36 -10.84
CA LEU A 31 2.49 -30.07 -9.99
C LEU A 31 3.79 -29.27 -9.85
N ALA A 32 4.31 -28.68 -10.93
CA ALA A 32 5.51 -27.85 -10.89
C ALA A 32 5.41 -26.69 -9.88
N GLU A 33 4.25 -26.03 -9.80
CA GLU A 33 4.02 -24.96 -8.82
C GLU A 33 4.04 -25.49 -7.38
N LYS A 34 3.38 -26.62 -7.10
CA LYS A 34 3.43 -27.26 -5.77
C LYS A 34 4.86 -27.68 -5.38
N PHE A 35 5.65 -28.12 -6.33
CA PHE A 35 7.07 -28.45 -6.12
C PHE A 35 7.91 -27.21 -5.80
N LYS A 36 7.65 -26.07 -6.47
CA LYS A 36 8.34 -24.81 -6.18
C LYS A 36 7.98 -24.30 -4.78
N GLU A 37 6.72 -24.37 -4.39
CA GLU A 37 6.26 -24.02 -3.04
C GLU A 37 6.91 -24.90 -1.96
N GLU A 38 6.96 -26.22 -2.17
CA GLU A 38 7.58 -27.13 -1.21
C GLU A 38 9.10 -26.95 -1.12
N LYS A 39 9.77 -26.63 -2.23
CA LYS A 39 11.19 -26.24 -2.23
C LYS A 39 11.43 -24.94 -1.46
N ARG A 40 10.62 -23.90 -1.70
CA ARG A 40 10.70 -22.63 -0.96
C ARG A 40 10.51 -22.85 0.54
N PHE A 41 9.52 -23.65 0.92
CA PHE A 41 9.27 -23.98 2.32
C PHE A 41 10.43 -24.77 2.97
N LYS A 42 11.06 -25.69 2.24
CA LYS A 42 12.24 -26.43 2.69
C LYS A 42 13.49 -25.55 2.79
N GLU A 43 13.69 -24.61 1.85
CA GLU A 43 14.78 -23.62 1.90
C GLU A 43 14.59 -22.64 3.06
N GLU A 44 13.37 -22.19 3.31
CA GLU A 44 13.04 -21.30 4.43
C GLU A 44 13.21 -22.01 5.79
N LYS A 45 12.82 -23.29 5.88
CA LYS A 45 13.09 -24.14 7.05
C LYS A 45 14.59 -24.43 7.26
N LYS A 46 15.42 -24.44 6.22
CA LYS A 46 16.88 -24.58 6.33
C LYS A 46 17.57 -23.26 6.70
N ARG A 47 17.07 -22.13 6.21
CA ARG A 47 17.59 -20.79 6.54
C ARG A 47 17.39 -20.41 8.02
N LYS A 48 16.26 -20.78 8.63
CA LYS A 48 16.00 -20.48 10.05
C LYS A 48 17.08 -21.03 11.02
N PRO A 49 17.50 -22.30 10.95
CA PRO A 49 18.58 -22.83 11.78
C PRO A 49 19.98 -22.37 11.36
N GLU A 50 20.23 -22.04 10.08
CA GLU A 50 21.51 -21.42 9.65
C GLU A 50 21.68 -19.99 10.19
N ILE A 51 20.60 -19.19 10.21
CA ILE A 51 20.61 -17.84 10.81
C ILE A 51 20.83 -17.95 12.33
N LYS A 52 20.18 -18.92 12.97
CA LYS A 52 20.37 -19.19 14.41
C LYS A 52 21.79 -19.63 14.73
N ARG A 53 22.37 -20.55 13.94
CA ARG A 53 23.78 -20.96 14.07
C ARG A 53 24.76 -19.83 13.78
N LYS A 54 24.51 -18.98 12.77
CA LYS A 54 25.36 -17.81 12.52
C LYS A 54 25.29 -16.80 13.66
N ALA A 55 24.12 -16.61 14.27
CA ALA A 55 23.99 -15.77 15.46
C ALA A 55 24.75 -16.37 16.66
N GLU A 56 24.71 -17.69 16.83
CA GLU A 56 25.45 -18.42 17.88
C GLU A 56 26.98 -18.40 17.64
N LEU A 57 27.43 -18.56 16.38
CA LEU A 57 28.84 -18.43 16.00
C LEU A 57 29.38 -16.99 16.14
N LEU A 58 28.57 -15.97 15.80
CA LEU A 58 28.93 -14.57 16.05
C LEU A 58 29.04 -14.26 17.55
N THR A 59 28.29 -14.95 18.41
CA THR A 59 28.43 -14.86 19.88
C THR A 59 29.61 -15.66 20.45
N GLU A 60 30.18 -16.60 19.68
CA GLU A 60 31.37 -17.36 20.09
C GLU A 60 32.68 -16.74 19.56
N GLU A 61 32.71 -16.23 18.32
CA GLU A 61 33.88 -15.53 17.76
C GLU A 61 34.18 -14.21 18.50
N SER A 62 33.17 -13.59 19.11
CA SER A 62 33.33 -12.43 20.01
C SER A 62 33.94 -12.77 21.38
N ARG A 63 34.26 -14.04 21.66
CA ARG A 63 34.97 -14.47 22.89
C ARG A 63 36.48 -14.61 22.73
N THR A 64 37.03 -14.55 21.52
CA THR A 64 38.47 -14.76 21.27
C THR A 64 39.20 -13.60 20.61
N ALA A 65 38.52 -12.47 20.38
CA ALA A 65 39.18 -11.21 20.07
C ALA A 65 39.09 -10.31 21.30
N GLU A 66 40.22 -10.06 21.95
CA GLU A 66 40.37 -8.94 22.89
C GLU A 66 40.26 -7.64 22.08
N GLU A 67 39.04 -7.22 21.76
CA GLU A 67 38.74 -5.80 21.60
C GLU A 67 38.83 -5.17 22.99
N PRO A 68 39.41 -3.96 23.14
CA PRO A 68 39.45 -3.29 24.43
C PRO A 68 38.02 -3.20 24.94
N ALA A 69 37.75 -3.85 26.07
CA ALA A 69 36.44 -3.91 26.69
C ALA A 69 35.98 -2.48 27.01
N SER A 70 35.27 -1.83 26.09
CA SER A 70 34.42 -0.72 26.44
C SER A 70 33.41 -1.31 27.41
N GLU A 71 33.50 -0.91 28.68
CA GLU A 71 32.53 -1.29 29.70
C GLU A 71 31.12 -1.21 29.11
N PRO A 72 30.24 -2.20 29.35
CA PRO A 72 28.86 -2.10 28.92
C PRO A 72 28.31 -0.78 29.43
N VAL A 73 28.08 0.15 28.51
CA VAL A 73 27.60 1.50 28.83
C VAL A 73 26.35 1.30 29.68
N LYS A 74 26.39 1.81 30.92
CA LYS A 74 25.24 1.76 31.84
C LYS A 74 24.02 2.18 31.02
N ALA A 75 22.99 1.32 31.01
CA ALA A 75 21.81 1.54 30.19
C ALA A 75 21.41 3.01 30.31
N PRO A 76 21.39 3.78 29.20
CA PRO A 76 21.16 5.21 29.26
C PRO A 76 19.87 5.44 30.03
N GLU A 77 19.89 6.40 30.96
CA GLU A 77 18.73 6.68 31.80
C GLU A 77 17.49 6.74 30.89
N LYS A 78 16.53 5.82 31.11
CA LYS A 78 15.40 5.52 30.22
C LYS A 78 14.59 6.74 29.75
N ASN A 79 14.81 7.90 30.38
CA ASN A 79 14.10 9.14 30.17
C ASN A 79 14.56 9.92 28.93
N GLU A 80 15.82 9.85 28.50
CA GLU A 80 16.29 10.66 27.35
C GLU A 80 15.68 10.21 26.01
N TRP A 81 15.39 8.92 25.89
CA TRP A 81 14.85 8.31 24.66
C TRP A 81 13.31 8.24 24.65
N LYS A 82 12.69 8.55 25.78
CA LYS A 82 11.23 8.51 25.95
C LYS A 82 10.63 9.73 25.26
N GLY A 83 9.89 9.52 24.18
CA GLY A 83 9.42 10.60 23.29
C GLY A 83 10.06 10.51 21.91
N ILE A 84 11.40 10.50 21.86
CA ILE A 84 12.16 10.34 20.60
C ILE A 84 11.83 9.01 19.93
N LEU A 85 11.78 7.91 20.69
CA LEU A 85 11.42 6.60 20.14
C LEU A 85 9.99 6.56 19.59
N SER A 86 9.04 7.25 20.23
CA SER A 86 7.67 7.36 19.71
C SER A 86 7.61 8.16 18.41
N GLU A 87 8.35 9.25 18.30
CA GLU A 87 8.43 10.05 17.07
C GLU A 87 9.07 9.27 15.91
N ILE A 88 10.20 8.61 16.15
CA ILE A 88 10.86 7.74 15.15
C ILE A 88 9.91 6.64 14.69
N ARG A 89 9.18 6.02 15.61
CA ARG A 89 8.19 5.00 15.28
C ARG A 89 7.07 5.56 14.41
N LEU A 90 6.52 6.74 14.74
CA LEU A 90 5.49 7.41 13.95
C LEU A 90 5.99 7.75 12.55
N LEU A 91 7.19 8.34 12.42
CA LEU A 91 7.80 8.64 11.12
C LEU A 91 7.95 7.38 10.26
N ARG A 92 8.40 6.26 10.86
CA ARG A 92 8.55 4.99 10.15
C ARG A 92 7.21 4.42 9.69
N LEU A 93 6.16 4.52 10.51
CA LEU A 93 4.81 4.09 10.16
C LEU A 93 4.24 4.95 9.03
N CYS A 94 4.37 6.27 9.10
CA CYS A 94 3.96 7.19 8.05
C CYS A 94 4.66 6.86 6.71
N TYR A 95 5.98 6.69 6.73
CA TYR A 95 6.75 6.35 5.53
C TYR A 95 6.30 5.02 4.91
N ASN A 96 6.14 3.98 5.74
CA ASN A 96 5.68 2.67 5.27
C ASN A 96 4.25 2.73 4.72
N GLY A 97 3.37 3.48 5.38
CA GLY A 97 2.00 3.71 4.92
C GLY A 97 1.97 4.41 3.57
N MET A 98 2.72 5.50 3.40
CA MET A 98 2.84 6.22 2.12
C MET A 98 3.37 5.33 1.00
N LYS A 99 4.35 4.47 1.28
CA LYS A 99 4.89 3.50 0.32
C LYS A 99 3.83 2.47 -0.12
N GLN A 100 2.94 2.04 0.77
CA GLN A 100 1.84 1.15 0.38
C GLN A 100 0.73 1.90 -0.38
N LEU A 101 0.53 3.19 -0.08
CA LEU A 101 -0.45 4.04 -0.76
C LEU A 101 -0.04 4.42 -2.18
N SER A 102 1.26 4.47 -2.50
CA SER A 102 1.73 4.93 -3.81
C SER A 102 1.28 4.07 -4.98
N ASP A 103 0.89 2.81 -4.73
CA ASP A 103 0.42 1.87 -5.75
C ASP A 103 -1.09 1.98 -6.04
N ARG A 104 -1.84 2.76 -5.25
CA ARG A 104 -3.31 2.85 -5.27
C ARG A 104 -3.81 4.30 -5.39
N LYS A 105 -3.18 5.10 -6.25
CA LYS A 105 -3.46 6.54 -6.34
C LYS A 105 -4.87 6.82 -6.90
N ALA A 106 -5.78 7.27 -6.04
CA ALA A 106 -6.87 8.15 -6.45
C ALA A 106 -6.26 9.47 -6.93
N GLY A 107 -6.12 9.65 -8.25
CA GLY A 107 -5.56 10.88 -8.81
C GLY A 107 -6.41 12.11 -8.43
N LYS A 108 -5.82 13.31 -8.46
CA LYS A 108 -6.50 14.58 -8.10
C LYS A 108 -7.87 14.76 -8.77
N GLN A 109 -7.99 14.37 -10.05
CA GLN A 109 -9.25 14.40 -10.82
C GLN A 109 -10.31 13.44 -10.25
N PHE A 110 -9.91 12.23 -9.85
CA PHE A 110 -10.78 11.25 -9.22
C PHE A 110 -11.34 11.82 -7.92
N TYR A 111 -10.47 12.40 -7.09
CA TYR A 111 -10.89 12.92 -5.80
C TYR A 111 -11.88 14.08 -5.93
N ILE A 112 -11.63 15.01 -6.86
CA ILE A 112 -12.57 16.11 -7.15
C ILE A 112 -13.94 15.57 -7.58
N LEU A 113 -13.99 14.57 -8.48
CA LEU A 113 -15.25 13.97 -8.93
C LEU A 113 -16.01 13.30 -7.79
N ALA A 114 -15.31 12.60 -6.88
CA ALA A 114 -15.91 11.97 -5.71
C ALA A 114 -16.51 13.00 -4.75
N VAL A 115 -15.76 14.08 -4.45
CA VAL A 115 -16.24 15.17 -3.57
C VAL A 115 -17.49 15.84 -4.14
N LEU A 116 -17.51 16.15 -5.44
CA LEU A 116 -18.67 16.78 -6.08
C LEU A 116 -19.85 15.80 -6.21
N ALA A 117 -19.62 14.50 -6.33
CA ALA A 117 -20.68 13.50 -6.34
C ALA A 117 -21.34 13.35 -4.96
N GLU A 118 -20.56 13.46 -3.89
CA GLU A 118 -21.03 13.36 -2.52
C GLU A 118 -21.72 14.66 -2.06
N LYS A 119 -21.09 15.81 -2.29
CA LYS A 119 -21.52 17.11 -1.74
C LYS A 119 -22.34 17.96 -2.71
N GLY A 120 -22.41 17.58 -3.97
CA GLY A 120 -23.09 18.34 -5.01
C GLY A 120 -22.25 19.51 -5.52
N SER A 121 -22.93 20.61 -5.88
CA SER A 121 -22.24 21.80 -6.38
C SER A 121 -21.58 22.56 -5.23
N LEU A 122 -20.31 22.92 -5.42
CA LEU A 122 -19.52 23.66 -4.44
C LEU A 122 -18.91 24.90 -5.09
N ILE A 123 -18.67 25.94 -4.29
CA ILE A 123 -17.82 27.03 -4.75
C ILE A 123 -16.36 26.58 -4.74
N GLN A 124 -15.54 27.18 -5.59
CA GLN A 124 -14.15 26.77 -5.74
C GLN A 124 -13.33 26.85 -4.42
N LYS A 125 -13.66 27.80 -3.54
CA LYS A 125 -13.02 27.91 -2.21
C LYS A 125 -13.35 26.70 -1.31
N GLU A 126 -14.60 26.26 -1.29
CA GLU A 126 -15.04 25.07 -0.53
C GLU A 126 -14.42 23.80 -1.10
N LEU A 127 -14.39 23.68 -2.43
CA LEU A 127 -13.77 22.53 -3.09
C LEU A 127 -12.27 22.44 -2.74
N LYS A 128 -11.57 23.57 -2.64
CA LYS A 128 -10.18 23.60 -2.17
C LYS A 128 -10.05 23.09 -0.74
N VAL A 129 -10.92 23.52 0.17
CA VAL A 129 -10.91 23.08 1.58
C VAL A 129 -11.17 21.58 1.67
N HIS A 130 -12.17 21.06 0.96
CA HIS A 130 -12.50 19.63 0.98
C HIS A 130 -11.42 18.76 0.34
N THR A 131 -10.77 19.24 -0.72
CA THR A 131 -9.76 18.44 -1.43
C THR A 131 -8.36 18.55 -0.83
N GLY A 132 -8.08 19.58 -0.01
CA GLY A 132 -6.74 19.85 0.52
C GLY A 132 -5.70 20.21 -0.53
N LEU A 133 -6.10 20.39 -1.80
CA LEU A 133 -5.19 20.67 -2.91
C LEU A 133 -4.70 22.12 -2.84
N HIS A 134 -3.44 22.35 -3.23
CA HIS A 134 -2.96 23.71 -3.44
C HIS A 134 -3.64 24.34 -4.67
N SER A 135 -3.72 25.67 -4.71
CA SER A 135 -4.49 26.40 -5.74
C SER A 135 -4.08 26.02 -7.18
N GLY A 136 -2.77 25.89 -7.45
CA GLY A 136 -2.28 25.52 -8.77
C GLY A 136 -2.66 24.09 -9.18
N GLU A 137 -2.59 23.15 -8.24
CA GLU A 137 -2.95 21.75 -8.49
C GLU A 137 -4.45 21.56 -8.70
N LEU A 138 -5.26 22.33 -7.95
CA LEU A 138 -6.71 22.33 -8.10
C LEU A 138 -7.11 22.89 -9.47
N GLU A 139 -6.55 24.03 -9.89
CA GLU A 139 -6.86 24.61 -11.20
C GLU A 139 -6.46 23.68 -12.35
N GLU A 140 -5.26 23.11 -12.30
CA GLU A 140 -4.79 22.15 -13.31
C GLU A 140 -5.74 20.94 -13.41
N ALA A 141 -6.20 20.43 -12.27
CA ALA A 141 -7.13 19.30 -12.24
C ALA A 141 -8.52 19.70 -12.77
N LEU A 142 -9.01 20.88 -12.41
CA LEU A 142 -10.30 21.40 -12.88
C LEU A 142 -10.28 21.66 -14.39
N GLU A 143 -9.24 22.30 -14.93
CA GLU A 143 -9.07 22.49 -16.39
C GLU A 143 -9.10 21.16 -17.15
N LYS A 144 -8.44 20.13 -16.63
CA LYS A 144 -8.44 18.79 -17.24
C LYS A 144 -9.83 18.14 -17.19
N LEU A 145 -10.57 18.30 -16.09
CA LEU A 145 -11.93 17.80 -15.96
C LEU A 145 -12.92 18.56 -16.87
N GLU A 146 -12.73 19.86 -17.05
CA GLU A 146 -13.54 20.72 -17.90
C GLU A 146 -13.29 20.42 -19.38
N LYS A 147 -12.02 20.23 -19.80
CA LYS A 147 -11.67 19.73 -21.14
C LYS A 147 -12.29 18.37 -21.45
N LYS A 148 -12.46 17.52 -20.43
CA LYS A 148 -13.15 16.22 -20.55
C LYS A 148 -14.68 16.35 -20.51
N ALA A 149 -15.22 17.55 -20.31
CA ALA A 149 -16.65 17.85 -20.11
C ALA A 149 -17.26 17.11 -18.91
N CYS A 150 -16.46 16.82 -17.87
CA CYS A 150 -16.93 16.15 -16.65
C CYS A 150 -17.45 17.14 -15.59
N ILE A 151 -17.06 18.41 -15.67
CA ILE A 151 -17.52 19.46 -14.75
C ILE A 151 -18.01 20.68 -15.53
N SER A 152 -18.84 21.49 -14.88
CA SER A 152 -19.26 22.80 -15.35
C SER A 152 -18.92 23.86 -14.30
N ARG A 153 -18.31 24.96 -14.74
CA ARG A 153 -18.08 26.16 -13.93
C ARG A 153 -19.13 27.22 -14.29
N LYS A 154 -19.88 27.69 -13.30
CA LYS A 154 -20.83 28.80 -13.46
C LYS A 154 -20.39 29.97 -12.59
N ARG A 155 -20.22 31.14 -13.20
CA ARG A 155 -20.00 32.40 -12.48
C ARG A 155 -21.36 33.00 -12.13
N THR A 156 -21.54 33.36 -10.87
CA THR A 156 -22.66 34.19 -10.43
C THR A 156 -22.33 35.67 -10.64
N GLU A 157 -23.35 36.53 -10.48
CA GLU A 157 -23.23 37.99 -10.51
C GLU A 157 -22.15 38.49 -9.53
N ASP A 158 -22.03 37.85 -8.36
CA ASP A 158 -21.03 38.13 -7.32
C ASP A 158 -19.60 37.65 -7.66
N LYS A 159 -19.32 37.32 -8.92
CA LYS A 159 -18.04 36.76 -9.40
C LYS A 159 -17.65 35.44 -8.70
N THR A 160 -18.59 34.77 -8.04
CA THR A 160 -18.34 33.49 -7.38
C THR A 160 -18.44 32.35 -8.39
N ILE A 161 -17.45 31.46 -8.38
CA ILE A 161 -17.39 30.32 -9.31
C ILE A 161 -17.93 29.07 -8.61
N TYR A 162 -19.08 28.61 -9.06
CA TYR A 162 -19.66 27.32 -8.70
C TYR A 162 -19.17 26.23 -9.64
N ILE A 163 -18.83 25.10 -9.06
CA ILE A 163 -18.36 23.91 -9.77
C ILE A 163 -19.38 22.81 -9.51
N SER A 164 -19.80 22.13 -10.58
CA SER A 164 -20.79 21.04 -10.52
C SER A 164 -20.43 19.94 -11.51
N LEU A 165 -20.89 18.72 -11.24
CA LEU A 165 -20.77 17.63 -12.21
C LEU A 165 -21.72 17.84 -13.39
N THR A 166 -21.24 17.50 -14.58
CA THR A 166 -22.12 17.26 -15.74
C THR A 166 -22.72 15.85 -15.66
N SER A 167 -23.64 15.51 -16.57
CA SER A 167 -24.10 14.12 -16.73
C SER A 167 -22.94 13.15 -16.92
N LYS A 168 -22.02 13.48 -17.83
CA LYS A 168 -20.78 12.71 -18.07
C LYS A 168 -19.90 12.61 -16.82
N GLY A 169 -19.79 13.69 -16.04
CA GLY A 169 -19.07 13.70 -14.78
C GLY A 169 -19.68 12.78 -13.73
N ALA A 170 -21.01 12.80 -13.62
CA ALA A 170 -21.74 11.92 -12.71
C ALA A 170 -21.59 10.45 -13.11
N ASP A 171 -21.65 10.12 -14.39
CA ASP A 171 -21.41 8.76 -14.86
C ASP A 171 -19.97 8.32 -14.61
N SER A 172 -19.01 9.21 -14.85
CA SER A 172 -17.60 8.97 -14.49
C SER A 172 -17.46 8.68 -13.00
N ALA A 173 -18.05 9.50 -12.13
CA ALA A 173 -18.02 9.29 -10.68
C ALA A 173 -18.65 7.95 -10.25
N LYS A 174 -19.72 7.51 -10.94
CA LYS A 174 -20.34 6.20 -10.70
C LYS A 174 -19.44 5.03 -11.10
N GLU A 175 -18.80 5.08 -12.27
CA GLU A 175 -17.82 4.05 -12.67
C GLU A 175 -16.67 3.99 -11.67
N LEU A 176 -16.15 5.15 -11.28
CA LEU A 176 -15.11 5.27 -10.26
C LEU A 176 -15.51 4.61 -8.94
N ALA A 177 -16.74 4.85 -8.47
CA ALA A 177 -17.25 4.22 -7.26
C ALA A 177 -17.38 2.70 -7.40
N ARG A 178 -17.73 2.19 -8.59
CA ARG A 178 -17.79 0.74 -8.86
C ARG A 178 -16.39 0.12 -8.85
N ASP A 179 -15.43 0.74 -9.51
CA ASP A 179 -14.06 0.27 -9.56
C ASP A 179 -13.42 0.29 -8.17
N TRP A 180 -13.66 1.36 -7.40
CA TRP A 180 -13.20 1.46 -6.01
C TRP A 180 -13.77 0.36 -5.12
N LYS A 181 -15.07 0.01 -5.29
CA LYS A 181 -15.71 -1.11 -4.56
C LYS A 181 -15.22 -2.48 -5.00
N LYS A 182 -14.96 -2.68 -6.30
CA LYS A 182 -14.41 -3.93 -6.83
C LYS A 182 -12.99 -4.18 -6.34
N ASP A 183 -12.19 -3.12 -6.25
CA ASP A 183 -10.78 -3.26 -5.93
C ASP A 183 -10.52 -3.65 -4.49
N ASN A 184 -11.50 -3.58 -3.57
CA ASN A 184 -11.63 -4.12 -2.19
C ASN A 184 -10.37 -4.24 -1.30
N GLY A 185 -9.27 -3.64 -1.73
CA GLY A 185 -7.91 -3.69 -1.21
C GLY A 185 -7.41 -2.28 -0.92
N SER A 186 -8.35 -1.39 -0.58
CA SER A 186 -8.01 -0.17 0.13
C SER A 186 -7.30 -0.57 1.42
N ILE A 187 -6.12 -0.01 1.68
CA ILE A 187 -5.41 -0.25 2.93
C ILE A 187 -6.25 0.18 4.16
N PHE A 188 -7.25 1.04 3.93
CA PHE A 188 -8.20 1.51 4.93
C PHE A 188 -9.45 0.62 5.06
N ALA A 189 -9.56 -0.48 4.31
CA ALA A 189 -10.72 -1.38 4.40
C ALA A 189 -10.87 -2.05 5.77
N SER A 190 -9.77 -2.15 6.53
CA SER A 190 -9.76 -2.66 7.90
C SER A 190 -10.20 -1.62 8.94
N LEU A 191 -10.32 -0.34 8.55
CA LEU A 191 -10.70 0.75 9.44
C LEU A 191 -12.22 0.95 9.41
N THR A 192 -12.81 1.17 10.57
CA THR A 192 -14.18 1.66 10.70
C THR A 192 -14.29 3.12 10.23
N GLU A 193 -15.50 3.64 10.06
CA GLU A 193 -15.67 5.06 9.72
C GLU A 193 -15.18 5.96 10.86
N GLU A 194 -15.39 5.54 12.11
CA GLU A 194 -14.87 6.21 13.29
C GLU A 194 -13.33 6.26 13.27
N ASP A 195 -12.66 5.14 12.97
CA ASP A 195 -11.20 5.08 12.85
C ASP A 195 -10.67 6.00 11.73
N LYS A 196 -11.37 6.04 10.58
CA LYS A 196 -11.01 6.93 9.47
C LYS A 196 -11.11 8.39 9.87
N ASN A 197 -12.19 8.77 10.56
CA ASN A 197 -12.37 10.14 11.05
C ASN A 197 -11.29 10.54 12.06
N VAL A 198 -10.91 9.63 12.97
CA VAL A 198 -9.80 9.85 13.92
C VAL A 198 -8.48 10.00 13.18
N LEU A 199 -8.19 9.11 12.23
CA LEU A 199 -6.98 9.15 11.43
C LEU A 199 -6.87 10.45 10.62
N GLU A 200 -7.96 10.87 9.96
CA GLU A 200 -8.04 12.14 9.24
C GLU A 200 -7.76 13.31 10.18
N GLY A 201 -8.37 13.33 11.37
CA GLY A 201 -8.14 14.35 12.39
C GLY A 201 -6.67 14.41 12.86
N ILE A 202 -5.99 13.28 12.99
CA ILE A 202 -4.56 13.21 13.35
C ILE A 202 -3.70 13.73 12.20
N LEU A 203 -3.93 13.27 10.97
CA LEU A 203 -3.18 13.69 9.79
C LEU A 203 -3.29 15.21 9.55
N ASN A 204 -4.50 15.77 9.71
CA ASN A 204 -4.74 17.20 9.62
C ASN A 204 -4.03 18.03 10.70
N LYS A 205 -3.56 17.43 11.80
CA LYS A 205 -2.71 18.12 12.78
C LYS A 205 -1.24 18.16 12.35
N ILE A 206 -0.80 17.21 11.53
CA ILE A 206 0.60 17.05 11.10
C ILE A 206 0.87 17.82 9.79
N ILE A 207 -0.14 17.89 8.91
CA ILE A 207 -0.03 18.52 7.57
C ILE A 207 -0.25 20.05 7.63
N LYS A 208 -0.58 20.60 8.80
CA LYS A 208 -0.75 22.05 9.03
C LYS A 208 0.57 22.80 9.12
#